data_AF-A0AAU9SLV2-F1
#
_entry.id   AF-A0AAU9SLV2-F1
#
_cell.length_a   1.000
_cell.length_b   1.000
_cell.length_c   1.000
_cell.angle_alpha   90.00
_cell.angle_beta   90.00
_cell.angle_gamma   90.00
#
_symmetry.space_group_name_H-M   'P 1'
#
loop_
_entity.id
_entity.type
_entity.pdbx_description
1 polymer ?
#
loop_
_entity_poly.entity_id
_entity_poly.type
_entity_poly.pdbx_seq_one_letter_code
_entity_poly.pdbx_strand_id
1 'polypeptide(L)'
;MLLLFVCGRKTWATKGEELEEAKKEFIEILKTLQSELGDKPYFGGDRFGFVDIVLIGFYSWFPAYQRFGNFSIEPECSKLMDWAKRCMERESVAMSLPDPDKVVGYVLQLKKLYDSATMAEEVILLDFWPSPFGVRARIALREKGVEFEYREENLRDKSPLLLQMNPVHKKIPVLIHNGKPVCESMNVVQYIDEVWSDRNPILPSDPYQRAQARFWVDFIDTKLYEPADKIWSTKGEEQETAKKKYIEVLKVLESELGDKPYFGGDNFGYVDIAMTGYYSWFEASEKCGNFSIEPECPTLMASARRCLQRESVVNSLGDSEEIVAFAFKIRKIYCV
;
A
#
# COMPACT_ATOMS: atom_id res chain seq x y z
N MET A 1 -20.86 -28.21 -15.07
CA MET A 1 -19.49 -28.75 -14.92
C MET A 1 -18.43 -27.66 -14.81
N LEU A 2 -18.30 -26.73 -15.77
CA LEU A 2 -17.35 -25.62 -15.65
C LEU A 2 -17.58 -24.76 -14.40
N LEU A 3 -18.85 -24.45 -14.09
CA LEU A 3 -19.20 -23.71 -12.87
C LEU A 3 -18.78 -24.45 -11.59
N LEU A 4 -18.98 -25.78 -11.53
CA LEU A 4 -18.59 -26.59 -10.37
C LEU A 4 -17.06 -26.55 -10.15
N PHE A 5 -16.27 -26.59 -11.24
CA PHE A 5 -14.83 -26.43 -11.18
C PHE A 5 -14.42 -25.03 -10.70
N VAL A 6 -15.03 -23.98 -11.25
CA VAL A 6 -14.72 -22.58 -10.92
C VAL A 6 -15.02 -22.27 -9.46
N CYS A 7 -16.25 -22.57 -9.00
CA CYS A 7 -16.65 -22.33 -7.61
C CYS A 7 -15.83 -23.22 -6.66
N GLY A 8 -15.63 -24.51 -7.01
CA GLY A 8 -14.80 -25.43 -6.24
C GLY A 8 -13.36 -24.92 -6.08
N ARG A 9 -12.74 -24.38 -7.14
CA ARG A 9 -11.42 -23.75 -7.07
C ARG A 9 -11.39 -22.57 -6.10
N LYS A 10 -12.40 -21.68 -6.18
CA LYS A 10 -12.46 -20.50 -5.32
C LYS A 10 -12.51 -20.86 -3.83
N THR A 11 -13.09 -22.01 -3.45
CA THR A 11 -13.14 -22.46 -2.04
C THR A 11 -11.78 -22.63 -1.37
N TRP A 12 -10.70 -22.80 -2.12
CA TRP A 12 -9.33 -22.90 -1.57
C TRP A 12 -8.38 -21.81 -2.06
N ALA A 13 -8.77 -21.06 -3.08
CA ALA A 13 -7.94 -20.01 -3.70
C ALA A 13 -8.25 -18.58 -3.21
N THR A 14 -9.36 -18.37 -2.51
CA THR A 14 -9.84 -17.03 -2.09
C THR A 14 -9.95 -16.93 -0.57
N LYS A 15 -10.18 -15.72 -0.04
CA LYS A 15 -10.30 -15.42 1.41
C LYS A 15 -11.45 -14.42 1.65
N GLY A 16 -11.89 -14.30 2.90
CA GLY A 16 -12.87 -13.27 3.31
C GLY A 16 -14.23 -13.45 2.63
N GLU A 17 -14.81 -12.34 2.16
CA GLU A 17 -16.14 -12.31 1.56
C GLU A 17 -16.23 -13.17 0.29
N GLU A 18 -15.21 -13.12 -0.58
CA GLU A 18 -15.18 -13.91 -1.83
C GLU A 18 -15.21 -15.42 -1.54
N LEU A 19 -14.58 -15.86 -0.45
CA LEU A 19 -14.61 -17.24 -0.01
C LEU A 19 -16.01 -17.65 0.46
N GLU A 20 -16.71 -16.79 1.20
CA GLU A 20 -18.08 -17.07 1.65
C GLU A 20 -19.08 -17.10 0.50
N GLU A 21 -18.93 -16.22 -0.50
CA GLU A 21 -19.72 -16.25 -1.73
C GLU A 21 -19.48 -17.55 -2.53
N ALA A 22 -18.21 -17.93 -2.72
CA ALA A 22 -17.85 -19.15 -3.43
C ALA A 22 -18.42 -20.42 -2.77
N LYS A 23 -18.45 -20.49 -1.43
CA LYS A 23 -19.09 -21.60 -0.69
C LYS A 23 -20.58 -21.69 -0.98
N LYS A 24 -21.29 -20.56 -0.91
CA LYS A 24 -22.73 -20.48 -1.17
C LYS A 24 -23.05 -20.94 -2.59
N GLU A 25 -22.36 -20.38 -3.60
CA GLU A 25 -22.53 -20.77 -5.00
C GLU A 25 -22.26 -22.25 -5.23
N PHE A 26 -21.18 -22.79 -4.63
CA PHE A 26 -20.82 -24.19 -4.78
C PHE A 26 -21.93 -25.11 -4.23
N ILE A 27 -22.46 -24.81 -3.04
CA ILE A 27 -23.56 -25.57 -2.44
C ILE A 27 -24.85 -25.47 -3.29
N GLU A 28 -25.18 -24.29 -3.82
CA GLU A 28 -26.38 -24.13 -4.66
C GLU A 28 -26.28 -24.92 -5.98
N ILE A 29 -25.07 -25.02 -6.57
CA ILE A 29 -24.83 -25.90 -7.72
C ILE A 29 -25.07 -27.37 -7.34
N LEU A 30 -24.57 -27.81 -6.19
CA LEU A 30 -24.78 -29.19 -5.73
C LEU A 30 -26.26 -29.49 -5.41
N LYS A 31 -26.99 -28.53 -4.83
CA LYS A 31 -28.44 -28.65 -4.59
C LYS A 31 -29.23 -28.79 -5.88
N THR A 32 -28.85 -28.04 -6.91
CA THR A 32 -29.45 -28.16 -8.25
C THR A 32 -29.23 -29.56 -8.82
N LEU A 33 -27.99 -30.09 -8.74
CA LEU A 33 -27.68 -31.44 -9.19
C LEU A 33 -28.42 -32.51 -8.38
N GLN A 34 -28.53 -32.33 -7.06
CA GLN A 34 -29.28 -33.23 -6.19
C GLN A 34 -30.78 -33.24 -6.54
N SER A 35 -31.36 -32.08 -6.85
CA SER A 35 -32.76 -31.96 -7.29
C SER A 35 -33.00 -32.72 -8.59
N GLU A 36 -32.08 -32.60 -9.56
CA GLU A 36 -32.14 -33.33 -10.82
C GLU A 36 -31.94 -34.84 -10.66
N LEU A 37 -31.12 -35.27 -9.70
CA LEU A 37 -30.98 -36.68 -9.34
C LEU A 37 -32.28 -37.23 -8.73
N GLY A 38 -32.93 -36.46 -7.87
CA GLY A 38 -34.17 -36.87 -7.20
C GLY A 38 -33.96 -38.15 -6.38
N ASP A 39 -34.81 -39.16 -6.60
CA ASP A 39 -34.71 -40.49 -5.97
C ASP A 39 -34.12 -41.55 -6.91
N LYS A 40 -33.63 -41.15 -8.09
CA LYS A 40 -33.04 -42.06 -9.06
C LYS A 40 -31.69 -42.57 -8.53
N PRO A 41 -31.33 -43.84 -8.77
CA PRO A 41 -30.02 -44.34 -8.36
C PRO A 41 -28.87 -43.72 -9.16
N TYR A 42 -29.15 -43.25 -10.38
CA TYR A 42 -28.21 -42.55 -11.27
C TYR A 42 -28.92 -41.40 -12.02
N PHE A 43 -28.17 -40.47 -12.59
CA PHE A 43 -28.76 -39.37 -13.36
C PHE A 43 -29.54 -39.86 -14.60
N GLY A 44 -29.14 -41.01 -15.16
CA GLY A 44 -29.85 -41.72 -16.22
C GLY A 44 -31.06 -42.57 -15.77
N GLY A 45 -31.53 -42.43 -14.53
CA GLY A 45 -32.56 -43.30 -13.95
C GLY A 45 -31.92 -44.54 -13.34
N ASP A 46 -32.32 -45.73 -13.79
CA ASP A 46 -31.82 -47.02 -13.27
C ASP A 46 -30.43 -47.40 -13.79
N ARG A 47 -29.90 -46.65 -14.76
CA ARG A 47 -28.63 -46.97 -15.44
C ARG A 47 -27.60 -45.87 -15.21
N PHE A 48 -26.41 -46.30 -14.78
CA PHE A 48 -25.21 -45.47 -14.76
C PHE A 48 -24.88 -44.99 -16.19
N GLY A 49 -24.73 -43.68 -16.39
CA GLY A 49 -24.62 -43.08 -17.70
C GLY A 49 -23.66 -41.89 -17.78
N PHE A 50 -23.78 -41.12 -18.86
CA PHE A 50 -22.84 -40.05 -19.20
C PHE A 50 -22.72 -38.98 -18.11
N VAL A 51 -23.84 -38.52 -17.55
CA VAL A 51 -23.83 -37.49 -16.50
C VAL A 51 -23.13 -38.01 -15.25
N ASP A 52 -23.34 -39.29 -14.90
CA ASP A 52 -22.69 -39.89 -13.74
C ASP A 52 -21.17 -39.93 -13.92
N ILE A 53 -20.70 -40.36 -15.11
CA ILE A 53 -19.26 -40.40 -15.47
C ILE A 53 -18.63 -39.01 -15.36
N VAL A 54 -19.33 -37.98 -15.84
CA VAL A 54 -18.81 -36.61 -15.86
C VAL A 54 -18.77 -36.02 -14.46
N LEU A 55 -19.82 -36.23 -13.65
CA LEU A 55 -19.92 -35.66 -12.31
C LEU A 55 -19.03 -36.38 -11.29
N ILE A 56 -18.89 -37.71 -11.39
CA ILE A 56 -18.16 -38.49 -10.39
C ILE A 56 -16.66 -38.14 -10.37
N GLY A 57 -16.13 -37.60 -11.47
CA GLY A 57 -14.78 -37.03 -11.54
C GLY A 57 -14.50 -35.90 -10.54
N PHE A 58 -15.52 -35.21 -10.03
CA PHE A 58 -15.38 -34.15 -9.04
C PHE A 58 -15.37 -34.66 -7.61
N TYR A 59 -15.85 -35.89 -7.38
CA TYR A 59 -16.00 -36.44 -6.03
C TYR A 59 -14.66 -36.53 -5.28
N SER A 60 -13.58 -36.90 -5.98
CA SER A 60 -12.23 -36.95 -5.38
C SER A 60 -11.71 -35.59 -4.90
N TRP A 61 -12.31 -34.47 -5.35
CA TRP A 61 -11.94 -33.12 -4.94
C TRP A 61 -12.74 -32.59 -3.76
N PHE A 62 -13.87 -33.20 -3.42
CA PHE A 62 -14.75 -32.73 -2.34
C PHE A 62 -14.05 -32.65 -0.98
N PRO A 63 -13.16 -33.60 -0.58
CA PRO A 63 -12.41 -33.45 0.66
C PRO A 63 -11.50 -32.22 0.69
N ALA A 64 -10.89 -31.85 -0.43
CA ALA A 64 -10.08 -30.64 -0.52
C ALA A 64 -10.94 -29.38 -0.37
N TYR A 65 -12.07 -29.31 -1.06
CA TYR A 65 -12.99 -28.16 -0.97
C TYR A 65 -13.52 -27.98 0.45
N GLN A 66 -14.00 -29.06 1.09
CA GLN A 66 -14.50 -29.02 2.47
C GLN A 66 -13.40 -28.62 3.47
N ARG A 67 -12.20 -29.20 3.34
CA ARG A 67 -11.07 -28.92 4.23
C ARG A 67 -10.59 -27.47 4.15
N PHE A 68 -10.41 -26.95 2.94
CA PHE A 68 -9.82 -25.62 2.75
C PHE A 68 -10.87 -24.50 2.75
N GLY A 69 -12.11 -24.81 2.35
CA GLY A 69 -13.24 -23.90 2.45
C GLY A 69 -13.93 -23.92 3.82
N ASN A 70 -13.57 -24.84 4.71
CA ASN A 70 -14.15 -25.00 6.05
C ASN A 70 -15.69 -25.08 6.02
N PHE A 71 -16.23 -26.02 5.22
CA PHE A 71 -17.66 -26.30 5.13
C PHE A 71 -17.90 -27.80 4.92
N SER A 72 -19.15 -28.24 5.02
CA SER A 72 -19.56 -29.64 4.82
C SER A 72 -20.65 -29.75 3.77
N ILE A 73 -20.53 -30.74 2.87
CA ILE A 73 -21.48 -30.97 1.78
C ILE A 73 -22.65 -31.86 2.23
N GLU A 74 -22.38 -32.88 3.06
CA GLU A 74 -23.37 -33.90 3.45
C GLU A 74 -24.68 -33.31 4.04
N PRO A 75 -24.66 -32.29 4.93
CA PRO A 75 -25.88 -31.75 5.52
C PRO A 75 -26.84 -31.11 4.50
N GLU A 76 -26.31 -30.60 3.39
CA GLU A 76 -27.06 -29.88 2.36
C GLU A 76 -27.39 -30.80 1.16
N CYS A 77 -26.52 -31.79 0.90
CA CYS A 77 -26.51 -32.58 -0.34
C CYS A 77 -26.36 -34.10 -0.09
N SER A 78 -27.04 -34.66 0.91
CA SER A 78 -26.93 -36.06 1.33
C SER A 78 -27.24 -37.08 0.22
N LYS A 79 -28.28 -36.86 -0.60
CA LYS A 79 -28.62 -37.79 -1.70
C LYS A 79 -27.52 -37.83 -2.76
N LEU A 80 -26.89 -36.69 -3.02
CA LEU A 80 -25.76 -36.63 -3.94
C LEU A 80 -24.54 -37.38 -3.35
N MET A 81 -24.32 -37.30 -2.04
CA MET A 81 -23.25 -38.06 -1.39
C MET A 81 -23.51 -39.56 -1.42
N ASP A 82 -24.76 -39.99 -1.25
CA ASP A 82 -25.14 -41.41 -1.40
C ASP A 82 -25.02 -41.91 -2.84
N TRP A 83 -25.37 -41.09 -3.83
CA TRP A 83 -25.10 -41.37 -5.24
C TRP A 83 -23.59 -41.54 -5.52
N ALA A 84 -22.74 -40.69 -4.95
CA ALA A 84 -21.31 -40.80 -5.12
C ALA A 84 -20.74 -42.08 -4.48
N LYS A 85 -21.18 -42.44 -3.26
CA LYS A 85 -20.84 -43.72 -2.61
C LYS A 85 -21.23 -44.91 -3.50
N ARG A 86 -22.45 -44.90 -4.06
CA ARG A 86 -22.92 -45.94 -4.99
C ARG A 86 -22.08 -46.01 -6.27
N CYS A 87 -21.67 -44.86 -6.83
CA CYS A 87 -20.79 -44.85 -7.99
C CYS A 87 -19.42 -45.45 -7.68
N MET A 88 -18.89 -45.25 -6.46
CA MET A 88 -17.62 -45.83 -6.01
C MET A 88 -17.66 -47.35 -5.83
N GLU A 89 -18.82 -47.97 -5.67
CA GLU A 89 -18.96 -49.43 -5.67
C GLU A 89 -18.66 -50.06 -7.04
N ARG A 90 -18.64 -49.24 -8.11
CA ARG A 90 -18.32 -49.70 -9.46
C ARG A 90 -16.81 -49.74 -9.63
N GLU A 91 -16.27 -50.93 -9.93
CA GLU A 91 -14.83 -51.14 -10.16
C GLU A 91 -14.24 -50.16 -11.17
N SER A 92 -14.93 -49.92 -12.29
CA SER A 92 -14.52 -48.94 -13.30
C SER A 92 -14.33 -47.51 -12.77
N VAL A 93 -15.12 -47.08 -11.79
CA VAL A 93 -15.02 -45.75 -11.19
C VAL A 93 -13.91 -45.73 -10.14
N ALA A 94 -13.92 -46.72 -9.24
CA ALA A 94 -12.93 -46.84 -8.17
C ALA A 94 -11.49 -46.89 -8.70
N MET A 95 -11.26 -47.55 -9.83
CA MET A 95 -9.93 -47.62 -10.48
C MET A 95 -9.55 -46.34 -11.26
N SER A 96 -10.52 -45.49 -11.60
CA SER A 96 -10.30 -44.32 -12.46
C SER A 96 -10.08 -43.02 -11.69
N LEU A 97 -10.64 -42.90 -10.48
CA LEU A 97 -10.52 -41.67 -9.70
C LEU A 97 -9.18 -41.58 -8.96
N PRO A 98 -8.61 -40.37 -8.83
CA PRO A 98 -7.44 -40.17 -7.99
C PRO A 98 -7.82 -40.34 -6.51
N ASP A 99 -6.83 -40.83 -5.74
CA ASP A 99 -6.90 -40.89 -4.28
C ASP A 99 -7.21 -39.49 -3.71
N PRO A 100 -8.31 -39.33 -2.94
CA PRO A 100 -8.69 -38.03 -2.37
C PRO A 100 -7.60 -37.39 -1.50
N ASP A 101 -6.79 -38.18 -0.78
CA ASP A 101 -5.71 -37.64 0.05
C ASP A 101 -4.58 -37.05 -0.81
N LYS A 102 -4.31 -37.63 -1.98
CA LYS A 102 -3.37 -37.06 -2.95
C LYS A 102 -3.90 -35.75 -3.53
N VAL A 103 -5.21 -35.65 -3.79
CA VAL A 103 -5.83 -34.40 -4.26
C VAL A 103 -5.72 -33.32 -3.18
N VAL A 104 -5.99 -33.64 -1.91
CA VAL A 104 -5.80 -32.72 -0.79
C VAL A 104 -4.34 -32.25 -0.70
N GLY A 105 -3.38 -33.16 -0.82
CA GLY A 105 -1.95 -32.83 -0.84
C GLY A 105 -1.55 -31.91 -1.99
N TYR A 106 -2.08 -32.16 -3.20
CA TYR A 106 -1.86 -31.30 -4.36
C TYR A 106 -2.45 -29.89 -4.18
N VAL A 107 -3.70 -29.80 -3.70
CA VAL A 107 -4.33 -28.50 -3.43
C VAL A 107 -3.60 -27.74 -2.34
N LEU A 108 -3.04 -28.41 -1.32
CA LEU A 108 -2.19 -27.76 -0.31
C LEU A 108 -0.95 -27.12 -0.94
N GLN A 109 -0.31 -27.78 -1.90
CA GLN A 109 0.84 -27.21 -2.63
C GLN A 109 0.43 -25.99 -3.46
N LEU A 110 -0.67 -26.11 -4.21
CA LEU A 110 -1.23 -24.98 -4.98
C LEU A 110 -1.59 -23.82 -4.06
N LYS A 111 -2.19 -24.09 -2.90
CA LYS A 111 -2.53 -23.07 -1.91
C LYS A 111 -1.29 -22.35 -1.39
N LYS A 112 -0.19 -23.05 -1.11
CA LYS A 112 1.07 -22.41 -0.71
C LYS A 112 1.64 -21.51 -1.81
N LEU A 113 1.56 -21.95 -3.06
CA LEU A 113 1.99 -21.14 -4.22
C LEU A 113 1.09 -19.91 -4.38
N TYR A 114 -0.23 -20.10 -4.27
CA TYR A 114 -1.21 -19.01 -4.30
C TYR A 114 -0.96 -18.01 -3.18
N ASP A 115 -0.88 -18.48 -1.93
CA ASP A 115 -0.60 -17.61 -0.78
C ASP A 115 0.74 -16.88 -0.93
N SER A 116 1.78 -17.48 -1.52
CA SER A 116 3.04 -16.78 -1.82
C SER A 116 2.93 -15.74 -2.95
N ALA A 117 2.01 -15.93 -3.89
CA ALA A 117 1.75 -15.01 -4.99
C ALA A 117 0.68 -13.94 -4.64
N THR A 118 -0.12 -14.17 -3.60
CA THR A 118 -1.22 -13.32 -3.15
C THR A 118 -1.04 -12.84 -1.71
N MET A 119 0.18 -12.84 -1.16
CA MET A 119 0.46 -11.98 -0.01
C MET A 119 0.08 -10.57 -0.47
N ALA A 120 -0.87 -9.93 0.19
CA ALA A 120 -1.14 -8.51 -0.04
C ALA A 120 0.22 -7.79 0.01
N GLU A 121 0.48 -6.96 -0.99
CA GLU A 121 1.74 -6.23 -1.13
C GLU A 121 2.02 -5.51 0.20
N GLU A 122 3.02 -5.98 0.95
CA GLU A 122 3.28 -5.46 2.29
C GLU A 122 4.05 -4.15 2.13
N VAL A 123 3.40 -3.03 2.48
CA VAL A 123 4.00 -1.70 2.46
C VAL A 123 3.95 -1.14 3.87
N ILE A 124 5.11 -0.97 4.50
CA ILE A 124 5.26 -0.38 5.84
C ILE A 124 6.09 0.89 5.70
N LEU A 125 5.69 1.97 6.38
CA LEU A 125 6.46 3.20 6.46
C LEU A 125 6.87 3.45 7.91
N LEU A 126 8.17 3.34 8.20
CA LEU A 126 8.75 3.77 9.47
C LEU A 126 9.01 5.27 9.40
N ASP A 127 8.40 6.04 10.30
CA ASP A 127 8.42 7.50 10.21
C ASP A 127 8.12 8.19 11.53
N PHE A 128 8.21 9.52 11.55
CA PHE A 128 7.91 10.37 12.69
C PHE A 128 6.94 11.47 12.25
N TRP A 129 5.84 11.68 12.99
CA TRP A 129 4.70 12.47 12.49
C TRP A 129 5.04 13.89 12.00
N PRO A 130 5.94 14.69 12.63
CA PRO A 130 6.25 16.04 12.16
C PRO A 130 7.42 16.05 11.15
N SER A 131 7.98 14.90 10.78
CA SER A 131 9.14 14.82 9.89
C SER A 131 8.84 15.42 8.51
N PRO A 132 9.53 16.51 8.09
CA PRO A 132 9.35 17.08 6.75
C PRO A 132 9.77 16.10 5.65
N PHE A 133 10.69 15.16 5.96
CA PHE A 133 11.14 14.12 5.05
C PHE A 133 10.13 12.97 4.95
N GLY A 134 9.48 12.64 6.05
CA GLY A 134 8.48 11.59 6.15
C GLY A 134 7.22 11.88 5.35
N VAL A 135 6.75 13.13 5.47
CA VAL A 135 5.63 13.69 4.70
C VAL A 135 5.76 13.40 3.19
N ARG A 136 6.97 13.45 2.63
CA ARG A 136 7.22 13.19 1.20
C ARG A 136 6.79 11.78 0.80
N ALA A 137 7.18 10.77 1.58
CA ALA A 137 6.82 9.37 1.35
C ALA A 137 5.33 9.14 1.56
N ARG A 138 4.75 9.73 2.60
CA ARG A 138 3.31 9.67 2.90
C ARG A 138 2.46 10.24 1.77
N ILE A 139 2.85 11.40 1.22
CA ILE A 139 2.15 12.00 0.08
C ILE A 139 2.29 11.13 -1.16
N ALA A 140 3.50 10.65 -1.47
CA ALA A 140 3.71 9.82 -2.66
C ALA A 140 2.87 8.53 -2.63
N LEU A 141 2.81 7.83 -1.49
CA LEU A 141 1.94 6.65 -1.34
C LEU A 141 0.46 7.00 -1.56
N ARG A 142 -0.01 8.13 -1.01
CA ARG A 142 -1.41 8.57 -1.15
C ARG A 142 -1.75 9.08 -2.55
N GLU A 143 -0.87 9.81 -3.21
CA GLU A 143 -1.02 10.22 -4.63
C GLU A 143 -1.09 9.00 -5.55
N LYS A 144 -0.39 7.92 -5.18
CA LYS A 144 -0.50 6.63 -5.85
C LYS A 144 -1.71 5.81 -5.39
N GLY A 145 -2.40 6.13 -4.29
CA GLY A 145 -3.48 5.30 -3.74
C GLY A 145 -2.98 3.94 -3.23
N VAL A 146 -1.76 3.89 -2.69
CA VAL A 146 -1.15 2.68 -2.10
C VAL A 146 -1.50 2.65 -0.61
N GLU A 147 -2.17 1.60 -0.17
CA GLU A 147 -2.40 1.32 1.24
C GLU A 147 -1.08 0.92 1.92
N PHE A 148 -0.83 1.43 3.12
CA PHE A 148 0.40 1.15 3.85
C PHE A 148 0.19 1.19 5.36
N GLU A 149 0.99 0.41 6.08
CA GLU A 149 1.07 0.48 7.54
C GLU A 149 2.03 1.60 7.96
N TYR A 150 1.52 2.63 8.62
CA TYR A 150 2.35 3.66 9.24
C TYR A 150 2.83 3.21 10.63
N ARG A 151 4.14 3.22 10.87
CA ARG A 151 4.74 2.92 12.18
C ARG A 151 5.52 4.13 12.69
N GLU A 152 4.99 4.73 13.76
CA GLU A 152 5.60 5.86 14.45
C GLU A 152 6.90 5.45 15.16
N GLU A 153 7.98 6.18 14.91
CA GLU A 153 9.30 5.99 15.51
C GLU A 153 9.58 7.04 16.58
N ASN A 154 10.13 6.60 17.71
CA ASN A 154 10.69 7.49 18.71
C ASN A 154 12.15 7.80 18.35
N LEU A 155 12.42 9.00 17.85
CA LEU A 155 13.78 9.36 17.39
C LEU A 155 14.83 9.46 18.52
N ARG A 156 14.41 9.49 19.79
CA ARG A 156 15.31 9.42 20.96
C ARG A 156 15.63 7.99 21.38
N ASP A 157 14.75 7.05 21.07
CA ASP A 157 14.85 5.64 21.40
C ASP A 157 14.40 4.82 20.18
N LYS A 158 15.31 4.75 19.20
CA LYS A 158 15.04 4.20 17.86
C LYS A 158 14.77 2.71 17.93
N SER A 159 13.74 2.23 17.25
CA SER A 159 13.39 0.81 17.29
C SER A 159 14.51 -0.08 16.72
N PRO A 160 14.65 -1.33 17.19
CA PRO A 160 15.55 -2.30 16.57
C PRO A 160 15.26 -2.50 15.08
N LEU A 161 13.99 -2.40 14.68
CA LEU A 161 13.56 -2.53 13.29
C LEU A 161 14.13 -1.38 12.43
N LEU A 162 14.06 -0.14 12.88
CA LEU A 162 14.66 1.00 12.16
C LEU A 162 16.17 0.83 12.01
N LEU A 163 16.86 0.40 13.07
CA LEU A 163 18.31 0.19 13.04
C LEU A 163 18.70 -0.97 12.10
N GLN A 164 17.85 -1.99 11.98
CA GLN A 164 18.03 -3.10 11.05
C GLN A 164 17.77 -2.68 9.60
N MET A 165 16.71 -1.89 9.37
CA MET A 165 16.25 -1.54 8.02
C MET A 165 17.04 -0.37 7.40
N ASN A 166 17.60 0.52 8.23
CA ASN A 166 18.53 1.56 7.80
C ASN A 166 19.80 1.56 8.68
N PRO A 167 20.70 0.57 8.53
CA PRO A 167 21.87 0.45 9.38
C PRO A 167 22.92 1.55 9.13
N VAL A 168 22.93 2.14 7.91
CA VAL A 168 23.88 3.16 7.49
C VAL A 168 23.57 4.50 8.15
N HIS A 169 22.36 5.02 7.95
CA HIS A 169 21.99 6.36 8.44
C HIS A 169 21.19 6.33 9.73
N LYS A 170 20.48 5.22 10.02
CA LYS A 170 19.60 5.08 11.20
C LYS A 170 18.57 6.21 11.25
N LYS A 171 18.06 6.62 10.09
CA LYS A 171 17.13 7.75 9.91
C LYS A 171 15.83 7.28 9.28
N ILE A 172 14.77 8.03 9.55
CA ILE A 172 13.48 7.96 8.85
C ILE A 172 13.43 8.99 7.71
N PRO A 173 12.50 8.87 6.74
CA PRO A 173 11.60 7.73 6.53
C PRO A 173 12.33 6.48 6.03
N VAL A 174 11.77 5.30 6.32
CA VAL A 174 12.14 4.03 5.69
C VAL A 174 10.88 3.35 5.18
N LEU A 175 10.79 3.17 3.86
CA LEU A 175 9.75 2.35 3.25
C LEU A 175 10.21 0.89 3.25
N ILE A 176 9.42 -0.02 3.78
CA ILE A 176 9.67 -1.46 3.71
C ILE A 176 8.61 -2.02 2.77
N HIS A 177 9.06 -2.48 1.60
CA HIS A 177 8.19 -3.07 0.60
C HIS A 177 8.51 -4.56 0.46
N ASN A 178 7.58 -5.43 0.89
CA ASN A 178 7.76 -6.89 0.93
C ASN A 178 9.05 -7.30 1.65
N GLY A 179 9.26 -6.75 2.86
CA GLY A 179 10.44 -6.96 3.68
C GLY A 179 11.75 -6.30 3.18
N LYS A 180 11.72 -5.53 2.08
CA LYS A 180 12.91 -4.86 1.52
C LYS A 180 12.89 -3.36 1.85
N PRO A 181 13.92 -2.82 2.53
CA PRO A 181 13.95 -1.41 2.87
C PRO A 181 14.40 -0.53 1.70
N VAL A 182 13.76 0.64 1.57
CA VAL A 182 14.15 1.76 0.73
C VAL A 182 14.31 2.97 1.66
N CYS A 183 15.52 3.51 1.68
CA CYS A 183 15.90 4.64 2.53
C CYS A 183 16.06 5.92 1.70
N GLU A 184 16.16 7.06 2.38
CA GLU A 184 16.23 8.41 1.83
C GLU A 184 14.92 8.88 1.19
N SER A 185 14.33 9.96 1.71
CA SER A 185 12.95 10.36 1.38
C SER A 185 12.67 10.50 -0.12
N MET A 186 13.55 11.14 -0.88
CA MET A 186 13.35 11.36 -2.31
C MET A 186 13.73 10.16 -3.18
N ASN A 187 14.49 9.22 -2.63
CA ASN A 187 14.70 7.91 -3.22
C ASN A 187 13.47 7.01 -3.00
N VAL A 188 12.84 7.08 -1.82
CA VAL A 188 11.55 6.45 -1.53
C VAL A 188 10.46 6.96 -2.48
N VAL A 189 10.35 8.28 -2.70
CA VAL A 189 9.38 8.85 -3.66
C VAL A 189 9.62 8.33 -5.09
N GLN A 190 10.88 8.25 -5.55
CA GLN A 190 11.19 7.71 -6.87
C GLN A 190 10.83 6.23 -6.98
N TYR A 191 11.18 5.43 -5.97
CA TYR A 191 10.82 4.03 -5.91
C TYR A 191 9.31 3.82 -5.99
N ILE A 192 8.53 4.61 -5.24
CA ILE A 192 7.07 4.61 -5.30
C ILE A 192 6.58 4.95 -6.72
N ASP A 193 7.17 5.94 -7.38
CA ASP A 193 6.77 6.30 -8.73
C ASP A 193 7.04 5.20 -9.76
N GLU A 194 8.17 4.50 -9.62
CA GLU A 194 8.60 3.44 -10.52
C GLU A 194 7.83 2.12 -10.33
N VAL A 195 7.59 1.72 -9.07
CA VAL A 195 6.88 0.47 -8.74
C VAL A 195 5.41 0.54 -9.14
N TRP A 196 4.73 1.63 -8.78
CA TRP A 196 3.31 1.86 -9.13
C TRP A 196 3.22 2.82 -10.33
N SER A 197 3.95 2.48 -11.40
CA SER A 197 4.06 3.26 -12.64
C SER A 197 2.83 3.21 -13.54
N ASP A 198 1.91 2.28 -13.26
CA ASP A 198 0.57 2.20 -13.87
C ASP A 198 -0.40 3.27 -13.35
N ARG A 199 -0.02 4.00 -12.30
CA ARG A 199 -0.82 5.05 -11.64
C ARG A 199 -0.29 6.45 -11.97
N ASN A 200 -0.92 7.49 -11.43
CA ASN A 200 -0.57 8.90 -11.68
C ASN A 200 0.96 9.14 -11.55
N PRO A 201 1.63 9.67 -12.59
CA PRO A 201 3.08 9.85 -12.56
C PRO A 201 3.48 11.04 -11.68
N ILE A 202 4.48 10.84 -10.82
CA ILE A 202 5.06 11.89 -9.97
C ILE A 202 6.22 12.59 -10.70
N LEU A 203 7.07 11.82 -11.39
CA LEU A 203 8.15 12.37 -12.20
C LEU A 203 7.71 12.54 -13.67
N PRO A 204 8.24 13.56 -14.37
CA PRO A 204 8.07 13.68 -15.82
C PRO A 204 8.66 12.49 -16.59
N SER A 205 7.98 12.11 -17.68
CA SER A 205 8.46 11.06 -18.60
C SER A 205 9.66 11.52 -19.43
N ASP A 206 9.66 12.80 -19.83
CA ASP A 206 10.76 13.42 -20.58
C ASP A 206 12.07 13.40 -19.76
N PRO A 207 13.19 12.87 -20.31
CA PRO A 207 14.45 12.76 -19.58
C PRO A 207 15.02 14.10 -19.10
N TYR A 208 14.87 15.18 -19.88
CA TYR A 208 15.40 16.48 -19.51
C TYR A 208 14.59 17.09 -18.36
N GLN A 209 13.27 17.08 -18.45
CA GLN A 209 12.39 17.54 -17.37
C GLN A 209 12.60 16.73 -16.09
N ARG A 210 12.81 15.41 -16.21
CA ARG A 210 13.16 14.56 -15.05
C ARG A 210 14.48 14.95 -14.42
N ALA A 211 15.49 15.31 -15.22
CA ALA A 211 16.76 15.83 -14.71
C ALA A 211 16.60 17.20 -14.02
N GLN A 212 15.78 18.10 -14.58
CA GLN A 212 15.46 19.39 -13.95
C GLN A 212 14.74 19.21 -12.61
N ALA A 213 13.76 18.31 -12.52
CA ALA A 213 13.08 18.01 -11.27
C ALA A 213 14.05 17.50 -10.19
N ARG A 214 14.97 16.60 -10.56
CA ARG A 214 16.01 16.09 -9.65
C ARG A 214 16.99 17.18 -9.22
N PHE A 215 17.37 18.08 -10.12
CA PHE A 215 18.22 19.23 -9.79
C PHE A 215 17.57 20.14 -8.75
N TRP A 216 16.29 20.47 -8.91
CA TRP A 216 15.59 21.33 -7.95
C TRP A 216 15.39 20.65 -6.59
N VAL A 217 15.16 19.34 -6.58
CA VAL A 217 15.11 18.57 -5.32
C VAL A 217 16.48 18.57 -4.62
N ASP A 218 17.58 18.38 -5.35
CA ASP A 218 18.93 18.49 -4.77
C ASP A 218 19.20 19.91 -4.22
N PHE A 219 18.78 20.94 -4.95
CA PHE A 219 18.88 22.33 -4.47
C PHE A 219 18.10 22.52 -3.17
N ILE A 220 16.86 22.03 -3.08
CA ILE A 220 16.04 22.11 -1.87
C ILE A 220 16.73 21.39 -0.69
N ASP A 221 17.12 20.13 -0.88
CA ASP A 221 17.68 19.31 0.19
C ASP A 221 19.06 19.84 0.66
N THR A 222 19.84 20.46 -0.24
CA THR A 222 21.17 20.99 0.10
C THR A 222 21.16 22.45 0.58
N LYS A 223 20.21 23.28 0.15
CA LYS A 223 20.20 24.72 0.44
C LYS A 223 19.14 25.15 1.42
N LEU A 224 17.98 24.49 1.46
CA LEU A 224 16.85 24.92 2.28
C LEU A 224 16.89 24.35 3.70
N TYR A 225 17.32 23.10 3.86
CA TYR A 225 17.28 22.39 5.15
C TYR A 225 18.09 23.09 6.26
N GLU A 226 19.37 23.38 6.01
CA GLU A 226 20.26 23.94 7.03
C GLU A 226 19.77 25.30 7.57
N PRO A 227 19.43 26.31 6.74
CA PRO A 227 18.91 27.57 7.28
C PRO A 227 17.53 27.41 7.92
N ALA A 228 16.66 26.51 7.43
CA ALA A 228 15.39 26.21 8.08
C ALA A 228 15.58 25.68 9.50
N ASP A 229 16.47 24.70 9.68
CA ASP A 229 16.76 24.13 11.00
C ASP A 229 17.27 25.18 11.98
N LYS A 230 18.20 26.03 11.52
CA LYS A 230 18.79 27.09 12.35
C LYS A 230 17.77 28.13 12.82
N ILE A 231 16.66 28.35 12.09
CA ILE A 231 15.63 29.31 12.50
C ILE A 231 15.02 28.94 13.85
N TRP A 232 14.73 27.66 14.13
CA TRP A 232 14.17 27.27 15.43
C TRP A 232 15.24 26.81 16.42
N SER A 233 16.41 26.33 15.96
CA SER A 233 17.47 25.76 16.80
C SER A 233 18.52 26.77 17.30
N THR A 234 18.52 28.01 16.81
CA THR A 234 19.48 29.07 17.21
C THR A 234 18.80 30.40 17.63
N LYS A 235 19.60 31.35 18.15
CA LYS A 235 19.17 32.69 18.59
C LYS A 235 20.20 33.76 18.19
N GLY A 236 19.81 35.03 18.24
CA GLY A 236 20.72 36.17 18.04
C GLY A 236 21.24 36.25 16.60
N GLU A 237 22.52 36.63 16.44
CA GLU A 237 23.13 36.87 15.13
C GLU A 237 23.13 35.64 14.21
N GLU A 238 23.28 34.43 14.77
CA GLU A 238 23.22 33.18 13.99
C GLU A 238 21.83 32.96 13.40
N GLN A 239 20.78 33.23 14.19
CA GLN A 239 19.39 33.13 13.73
C GLN A 239 19.08 34.19 12.66
N GLU A 240 19.55 35.43 12.84
CA GLU A 240 19.39 36.49 11.83
C GLU A 240 20.09 36.12 10.51
N THR A 241 21.27 35.53 10.57
CA THR A 241 22.01 35.05 9.40
C THR A 241 21.27 33.91 8.70
N ALA A 242 20.73 32.96 9.48
CA ALA A 242 19.92 31.86 8.96
C ALA A 242 18.65 32.36 8.27
N LYS A 243 17.95 33.35 8.84
CA LYS A 243 16.75 33.96 8.23
C LYS A 243 17.05 34.60 6.88
N LYS A 244 18.14 35.36 6.78
CA LYS A 244 18.56 35.98 5.50
C LYS A 244 18.82 34.91 4.44
N LYS A 245 19.63 33.90 4.78
CA LYS A 245 19.93 32.78 3.88
C LYS A 245 18.66 32.00 3.49
N TYR A 246 17.75 31.79 4.44
CA TYR A 246 16.48 31.12 4.20
C TYR A 246 15.63 31.87 3.16
N ILE A 247 15.42 33.17 3.35
CA ILE A 247 14.68 34.01 2.41
C ILE A 247 15.36 34.06 1.04
N GLU A 248 16.69 34.18 0.98
CA GLU A 248 17.43 34.14 -0.29
C GLU A 248 17.18 32.84 -1.07
N VAL A 249 17.19 31.69 -0.39
CA VAL A 249 16.88 30.39 -1.01
C VAL A 249 15.42 30.32 -1.46
N LEU A 250 14.47 30.82 -0.64
CA LEU A 250 13.06 30.86 -1.03
C LEU A 250 12.80 31.73 -2.26
N LYS A 251 13.52 32.87 -2.40
CA LYS A 251 13.42 33.73 -3.59
C LYS A 251 13.91 33.04 -4.87
N VAL A 252 14.94 32.19 -4.77
CA VAL A 252 15.38 31.37 -5.91
C VAL A 252 14.28 30.38 -6.31
N LEU A 253 13.67 29.71 -5.33
CA LEU A 253 12.57 28.77 -5.56
C LEU A 253 11.32 29.47 -6.11
N GLU A 254 11.00 30.66 -5.62
CA GLU A 254 9.90 31.46 -6.16
C GLU A 254 10.15 31.88 -7.60
N SER A 255 11.37 32.31 -7.93
CA SER A 255 11.72 32.64 -9.31
C SER A 255 11.61 31.44 -10.24
N GLU A 256 11.94 30.23 -9.77
CA GLU A 256 11.73 29.01 -10.54
C GLU A 256 10.25 28.66 -10.68
N LEU A 257 9.46 28.82 -9.62
CA LEU A 257 8.03 28.57 -9.67
C LEU A 257 7.35 29.51 -10.69
N GLY A 258 7.74 30.79 -10.71
CA GLY A 258 7.15 31.80 -11.60
C GLY A 258 5.63 31.79 -11.49
N ASP A 259 4.93 31.83 -12.63
CA ASP A 259 3.47 31.82 -12.68
C ASP A 259 2.86 30.41 -12.66
N LYS A 260 3.68 29.35 -12.52
CA LYS A 260 3.18 27.96 -12.55
C LYS A 260 2.35 27.66 -11.29
N PRO A 261 1.25 26.90 -11.39
CA PRO A 261 0.48 26.52 -10.21
C PRO A 261 1.27 25.56 -9.30
N TYR A 262 2.17 24.77 -9.88
CA TYR A 262 3.08 23.82 -9.23
C TYR A 262 4.47 23.87 -9.89
N PHE A 263 5.51 23.40 -9.20
CA PHE A 263 6.84 23.24 -9.80
C PHE A 263 6.82 22.23 -10.97
N GLY A 264 5.91 21.23 -10.92
CA GLY A 264 5.61 20.33 -12.03
C GLY A 264 4.85 20.96 -13.21
N GLY A 265 4.65 22.29 -13.23
CA GLY A 265 3.81 22.98 -14.21
C GLY A 265 2.35 22.93 -13.79
N ASP A 266 1.49 22.38 -14.64
CA ASP A 266 0.05 22.26 -14.37
C ASP A 266 -0.29 21.15 -13.36
N ASN A 267 0.64 20.23 -13.11
CA ASN A 267 0.44 19.07 -12.24
C ASN A 267 1.33 19.15 -11.00
N PHE A 268 0.78 18.73 -9.87
CA PHE A 268 1.53 18.50 -8.64
C PHE A 268 2.50 17.33 -8.86
N GLY A 269 3.79 17.53 -8.60
CA GLY A 269 4.80 16.52 -8.93
C GLY A 269 5.97 16.45 -7.96
N TYR A 270 7.07 15.88 -8.45
CA TYR A 270 8.25 15.51 -7.65
C TYR A 270 8.84 16.65 -6.78
N VAL A 271 8.98 17.84 -7.34
CA VAL A 271 9.52 19.02 -6.64
C VAL A 271 8.51 19.56 -5.62
N ASP A 272 7.21 19.53 -5.96
CA ASP A 272 6.14 19.95 -5.05
C ASP A 272 6.05 19.05 -3.81
N ILE A 273 6.20 17.74 -3.99
CA ILE A 273 6.29 16.77 -2.87
C ILE A 273 7.48 17.12 -1.96
N ALA A 274 8.64 17.41 -2.54
CA ALA A 274 9.83 17.79 -1.77
C ALA A 274 9.62 19.08 -0.96
N MET A 275 8.93 20.07 -1.53
CA MET A 275 8.61 21.35 -0.88
C MET A 275 7.51 21.26 0.18
N THR A 276 6.54 20.35 0.02
CA THR A 276 5.38 20.27 0.92
C THR A 276 5.79 19.95 2.37
N GLY A 277 6.86 19.16 2.53
CA GLY A 277 7.47 18.94 3.83
C GLY A 277 7.96 20.22 4.51
N TYR A 278 8.38 21.24 3.76
CA TYR A 278 8.78 22.54 4.30
C TYR A 278 7.59 23.49 4.46
N TYR A 279 6.62 23.46 3.55
CA TYR A 279 5.41 24.29 3.65
C TYR A 279 4.67 24.10 4.97
N SER A 280 4.58 22.86 5.47
CA SER A 280 3.97 22.59 6.77
C SER A 280 4.74 23.20 7.96
N TRP A 281 5.99 23.59 7.76
CA TRP A 281 6.85 24.21 8.77
C TRP A 281 7.01 25.73 8.62
N PHE A 282 6.40 26.35 7.61
CA PHE A 282 6.52 27.79 7.37
C PHE A 282 6.01 28.60 8.57
N GLU A 283 4.83 28.28 9.08
CA GLU A 283 4.25 28.98 10.24
C GLU A 283 5.15 28.85 11.50
N ALA A 284 5.68 27.65 11.76
CA ALA A 284 6.60 27.41 12.86
C ALA A 284 7.89 28.22 12.69
N SER A 285 8.39 28.35 11.46
CA SER A 285 9.58 29.13 11.12
C SER A 285 9.35 30.62 11.35
N GLU A 286 8.25 31.17 10.82
CA GLU A 286 7.85 32.58 11.01
C GLU A 286 7.72 32.93 12.48
N LYS A 287 7.03 32.09 13.27
CA LYS A 287 6.85 32.28 14.72
C LYS A 287 8.15 32.16 15.51
N CYS A 288 9.02 31.20 15.19
CA CYS A 288 10.30 31.01 15.90
C CYS A 288 11.33 32.10 15.54
N GLY A 289 11.33 32.55 14.28
CA GLY A 289 12.26 33.54 13.75
C GLY A 289 11.79 34.99 13.84
N ASN A 290 10.51 35.21 14.17
CA ASN A 290 9.86 36.53 14.20
C ASN A 290 10.05 37.30 12.89
N PHE A 291 9.65 36.69 11.77
CA PHE A 291 9.67 37.26 10.42
C PHE A 291 8.46 36.76 9.62
N SER A 292 8.25 37.29 8.41
CA SER A 292 7.22 36.81 7.50
C SER A 292 7.79 36.50 6.12
N ILE A 293 7.34 35.40 5.52
CA ILE A 293 7.74 34.93 4.20
C ILE A 293 6.92 35.62 3.10
N GLU A 294 5.61 35.86 3.33
CA GLU A 294 4.68 36.40 2.31
C GLU A 294 5.16 37.68 1.60
N PRO A 295 5.70 38.70 2.29
CA PRO A 295 6.10 39.93 1.61
C PRO A 295 7.29 39.74 0.66
N GLU A 296 8.10 38.71 0.92
CA GLU A 296 9.31 38.41 0.15
C GLU A 296 9.04 37.34 -0.91
N CYS A 297 8.11 36.42 -0.65
CA CYS A 297 7.79 35.27 -1.49
C CYS A 297 6.28 34.99 -1.66
N PRO A 298 5.49 35.94 -2.18
CA PRO A 298 4.03 35.81 -2.27
C PRO A 298 3.55 34.65 -3.16
N THR A 299 4.25 34.36 -4.25
CA THR A 299 3.82 33.32 -5.21
C THR A 299 4.08 31.93 -4.65
N LEU A 300 5.21 31.78 -3.94
CA LEU A 300 5.54 30.55 -3.24
C LEU A 300 4.55 30.28 -2.10
N MET A 301 4.15 31.32 -1.36
CA MET A 301 3.12 31.19 -0.32
C MET A 301 1.74 30.84 -0.89
N ALA A 302 1.37 31.41 -2.03
CA ALA A 302 0.16 31.01 -2.74
C ALA A 302 0.22 29.53 -3.19
N SER A 303 1.38 29.06 -3.66
CA SER A 303 1.61 27.64 -3.95
C SER A 303 1.52 26.77 -2.70
N ALA A 304 2.08 27.20 -1.58
CA ALA A 304 2.01 26.48 -0.32
C ALA A 304 0.55 26.27 0.11
N ARG A 305 -0.28 27.32 0.06
CA ARG A 305 -1.72 27.22 0.35
C ARG A 305 -2.44 26.21 -0.55
N ARG A 306 -2.14 26.21 -1.86
CA ARG A 306 -2.70 25.23 -2.81
C ARG A 306 -2.28 23.80 -2.46
N CYS A 307 -0.99 23.57 -2.22
CA CYS A 307 -0.46 22.24 -1.90
C CYS A 307 -1.05 21.71 -0.58
N LEU A 308 -1.13 22.56 0.45
CA LEU A 308 -1.66 22.19 1.77
C LEU A 308 -3.17 21.89 1.79
N GLN A 309 -3.91 22.24 0.73
CA GLN A 309 -5.33 21.89 0.57
C GLN A 309 -5.57 20.58 -0.19
N ARG A 310 -4.52 19.98 -0.78
CA ARG A 310 -4.66 18.71 -1.50
C ARG A 310 -4.97 17.58 -0.54
N GLU A 311 -5.91 16.70 -0.90
CA GLU A 311 -6.34 15.58 -0.05
C GLU A 311 -5.17 14.68 0.39
N SER A 312 -4.30 14.30 -0.54
CA SER A 312 -3.10 13.51 -0.27
C SER A 312 -2.16 14.17 0.76
N VAL A 313 -2.10 15.51 0.75
CA VAL A 313 -1.26 16.32 1.64
C VAL A 313 -1.92 16.48 3.00
N VAL A 314 -3.18 16.89 3.05
CA VAL A 314 -3.95 17.02 4.29
C VAL A 314 -3.90 15.73 5.09
N ASN A 315 -4.09 14.59 4.43
CA ASN A 315 -4.05 13.27 5.07
C ASN A 315 -2.62 12.81 5.46
N SER A 316 -1.58 13.54 5.04
CA SER A 316 -0.16 13.23 5.32
C SER A 316 0.49 14.14 6.36
N LEU A 317 -0.15 15.24 6.73
CA LEU A 317 0.36 16.24 7.65
C LEU A 317 -0.25 16.06 9.05
N GLY A 318 0.51 16.40 10.08
CA GLY A 318 -0.04 16.65 11.41
C GLY A 318 -0.71 18.02 11.46
N ASP A 319 -1.43 18.30 12.53
CA ASP A 319 -2.04 19.61 12.75
C ASP A 319 -0.94 20.70 12.77
N SER A 320 -1.18 21.82 12.08
CA SER A 320 -0.25 22.96 12.04
C SER A 320 0.08 23.50 13.44
N GLU A 321 -0.91 23.52 14.34
CA GLU A 321 -0.71 23.93 15.73
C GLU A 321 0.20 22.96 16.48
N GLU A 322 0.08 21.65 16.21
CA GLU A 322 0.96 20.64 16.78
C GLU A 322 2.40 20.80 16.29
N ILE A 323 2.62 21.08 15.00
CA ILE A 323 3.97 21.33 14.44
C ILE A 323 4.59 22.56 15.11
N VAL A 324 3.84 23.65 15.24
CA VAL A 324 4.29 24.88 15.91
C VAL A 324 4.63 24.58 17.38
N ALA A 325 3.77 23.88 18.10
CA ALA A 325 4.01 23.50 19.49
C ALA A 325 5.25 22.62 19.64
N PHE A 326 5.45 21.67 18.72
CA PHE A 326 6.64 20.82 18.66
C PHE A 326 7.90 21.65 18.42
N ALA A 327 7.88 22.59 17.46
CA ALA A 327 9.01 23.48 17.18
C ALA A 327 9.41 24.30 18.43
N PHE A 328 8.45 24.87 19.16
CA PHE A 328 8.72 25.59 20.41
C PHE A 328 9.30 24.68 21.51
N LYS A 329 8.82 23.44 21.61
CA LYS A 329 9.36 22.45 22.54
C LYS A 329 10.82 22.12 22.23
N ILE A 330 11.16 21.93 20.95
CA ILE A 330 12.53 21.71 20.47
C ILE A 330 13.40 22.93 20.75
N ARG A 331 12.93 24.14 20.43
CA ARG A 331 13.63 25.41 20.70
C ARG A 331 14.02 25.57 22.17
N LYS A 332 13.16 25.17 23.11
CA LYS A 332 13.48 25.19 24.55
C LYS A 332 14.61 24.24 24.95
N ILE A 333 14.84 23.17 24.19
CA ILE A 333 15.90 22.19 24.46
C ILE A 333 17.24 22.67 23.90
N TYR A 334 17.25 23.24 22.70
CA TYR A 334 18.48 23.57 21.98
C TYR A 334 18.97 25.00 22.17
N CYS A 335 18.07 25.95 22.47
CA CYS A 335 18.41 27.37 22.54
C CYS A 335 18.49 27.94 23.97
N VAL A 336 18.89 27.15 24.96
CA VAL A 336 19.02 27.63 26.35
C VAL A 336 20.09 28.71 26.45
#